data_AF-A0A1V2UD05-F1
#
_entry.id   AF-A0A1V2UD05-F1
#
_cell.length_a   1.000
_cell.length_b   1.000
_cell.length_c   1.000
_cell.angle_alpha   90.00
_cell.angle_beta   90.00
_cell.angle_gamma   90.00
#
_symmetry.space_group_name_H-M   'P 1'
#
loop_
_entity.id
_entity.type
_entity.pdbx_description
1 polymer ?
#
loop_
_entity_poly.entity_id
_entity_poly.type
_entity_poly.pdbx_seq_one_letter_code
_entity_poly.pdbx_strand_id
1 'polypeptide(L)'
;MKYDLYLDIAKMTIDYRVNPIIYGRMGDYGMNKVRVHIFNKGQPFNLASATIKFEGMTPSGSRISNTDGVSSIDAPSGSFTYTFPENCFDHIGFYHLAHFSIMQQNKKATTQDFSLQVLGTVDMTAPEAELIIVEFNKLIEEIRQIQEKELSYVREASKETLDELNTQVEELMKEPAWEQLKEILDDLEKIQQEIQSLEIDKITEEVGDRIKDDLIQRLAIIDAEIINLEKLMDSYENNIQQKVTQADQSIDKKVTAAKEDLAKESTSIKNSLNDTATNAKKEIDVIASNATDSLEKVQGQLDEIEETASQFQRVKLTADNGRSLSLKNLTPTPTSYLTLSKFSGTISLSIEESKLMTDYDRLPENLKESGVIVTSVPGKEAGQQSADSIQFVYSDKDMQFAARRMTLKDGTISPWIEEMRAENYVNTTEPQEIKGRKNFHERPLHNGNSLAQETFGITLNGGQLAGVPVSNGTVLNWGRPYAYDNNRSKNNNFFSLSEDTKTLTILKDCTLQFTGKFTCQTNNASYYAYLGMRVNGASDWRVAGIAGTLNWRNDVGWFMARKFNAGDRVTLVAETNFTTSSVNAWGVDQVYIKEVLTA
;
A
#
# COMPACT_ATOMS: atom_id res chain seq x y z
N MET A 1 60.54 4.91 29.94
CA MET A 1 60.20 5.28 31.33
C MET A 1 60.94 4.36 32.29
N LYS A 2 61.55 4.87 33.35
CA LYS A 2 62.13 4.06 34.44
C LYS A 2 61.13 4.06 35.59
N TYR A 3 60.35 3.00 35.74
CA TYR A 3 59.58 2.82 36.96
C TYR A 3 60.49 2.25 38.04
N ASP A 4 60.45 2.83 39.24
CA ASP A 4 61.05 2.22 40.43
C ASP A 4 60.00 1.34 41.13
N LEU A 5 60.33 0.07 41.34
CA LEU A 5 59.55 -0.87 42.13
C LEU A 5 60.26 -1.11 43.47
N TYR A 6 59.54 -0.89 44.57
CA TYR A 6 60.01 -1.13 45.93
C TYR A 6 59.31 -2.39 46.45
N LEU A 7 60.04 -3.50 46.50
CA LEU A 7 59.50 -4.83 46.81
C LEU A 7 60.18 -5.41 48.04
N ASP A 8 59.44 -6.18 48.83
CA ASP A 8 59.94 -6.80 50.06
C ASP A 8 59.74 -8.31 50.02
N ILE A 9 60.78 -9.09 50.29
CA ILE A 9 60.68 -10.55 50.33
C ILE A 9 59.84 -11.05 51.52
N ALA A 10 59.70 -10.25 52.58
CA ALA A 10 58.77 -10.46 53.68
C ALA A 10 57.35 -9.97 53.37
N LYS A 11 57.10 -9.41 52.18
CA LYS A 11 55.78 -8.97 51.67
C LYS A 11 55.11 -7.88 52.51
N MET A 12 55.93 -7.07 53.18
CA MET A 12 55.48 -5.89 53.92
C MET A 12 55.42 -4.67 53.00
N THR A 13 54.43 -3.80 53.22
CA THR A 13 54.40 -2.48 52.58
C THR A 13 55.51 -1.62 53.17
N ILE A 14 56.40 -1.12 52.32
CA ILE A 14 57.52 -0.28 52.74
C ILE A 14 57.06 1.17 52.70
N ASP A 15 57.05 1.83 53.86
CA ASP A 15 56.96 3.31 53.95
C ASP A 15 55.74 3.91 53.23
N TYR A 16 54.59 3.20 53.25
CA TYR A 16 53.35 3.53 52.50
C TYR A 16 53.56 3.80 51.00
N ARG A 17 54.70 3.40 50.43
CA ARG A 17 55.00 3.59 49.01
C ARG A 17 54.14 2.65 48.19
N VAL A 18 53.28 3.24 47.37
CA VAL A 18 52.47 2.49 46.41
C VAL A 18 53.33 2.21 45.19
N ASN A 19 53.51 0.93 44.87
CA ASN A 19 54.20 0.55 43.64
C ASN A 19 53.38 0.99 42.43
N PRO A 20 53.98 1.63 41.41
CA PRO A 20 53.27 2.02 40.22
C PRO A 20 52.75 0.78 39.47
N ILE A 21 51.63 0.94 38.77
CA ILE A 21 51.20 -0.04 37.76
C ILE A 21 52.19 0.05 36.60
N ILE A 22 52.81 -1.07 36.26
CA ILE A 22 53.69 -1.16 35.11
C ILE A 22 52.82 -1.36 33.88
N TYR A 23 52.97 -0.47 32.90
CA TYR A 23 52.28 -0.58 31.62
C TYR A 23 53.28 -0.97 30.54
N GLY A 24 52.88 -1.91 29.69
CA GLY A 24 53.50 -2.10 28.39
C GLY A 24 52.42 -2.27 27.33
N ARG A 25 52.74 -2.01 26.08
CA ARG A 25 51.84 -2.24 24.95
C ARG A 25 52.23 -3.48 24.18
N MET A 26 51.24 -4.11 23.58
CA MET A 26 51.46 -5.19 22.62
C MET A 26 52.31 -4.65 21.46
N GLY A 27 53.48 -5.25 21.22
CA GLY A 27 54.47 -4.77 20.25
C GLY A 27 55.58 -3.88 20.84
N ASP A 28 55.63 -3.66 22.15
CA ASP A 28 56.77 -3.00 22.80
C ASP A 28 57.97 -3.97 22.85
N TYR A 29 58.79 -3.97 21.80
CA TYR A 29 59.96 -4.85 21.67
C TYR A 29 61.14 -4.38 22.54
N GLY A 30 61.29 -4.95 23.74
CA GLY A 30 62.51 -4.86 24.57
C GLY A 30 62.81 -3.49 25.23
N MET A 31 61.89 -2.53 25.15
CA MET A 31 62.10 -1.16 25.66
C MET A 31 61.56 -0.91 27.08
N ASN A 32 60.74 -1.83 27.61
CA ASN A 32 60.14 -1.69 28.95
C ASN A 32 61.12 -2.14 30.03
N LYS A 33 61.67 -1.17 30.77
CA LYS A 33 62.65 -1.38 31.85
C LYS A 33 62.15 -0.81 33.17
N VAL A 34 62.39 -1.55 34.24
CA VAL A 34 62.07 -1.12 35.61
C VAL A 34 63.31 -1.24 36.48
N ARG A 35 63.51 -0.28 37.37
CA ARG A 35 64.51 -0.40 38.43
C ARG A 35 63.81 -0.99 39.65
N VAL A 36 64.37 -2.04 40.21
CA VAL A 36 63.76 -2.79 41.29
C VAL A 36 64.67 -2.68 42.49
N HIS A 37 64.09 -2.36 43.64
CA HIS A 37 64.75 -2.28 44.96
C HIS A 37 64.14 -3.36 45.84
N ILE A 38 64.96 -4.29 46.31
CA ILE A 38 64.55 -5.42 47.12
C ILE A 38 64.91 -5.14 48.58
N PHE A 39 63.93 -5.33 49.45
CA PHE A 39 64.06 -5.20 50.88
C PHE A 39 63.69 -6.52 51.58
N ASN A 40 64.06 -6.62 52.84
CA ASN A 40 63.59 -7.64 53.76
C ASN A 40 63.19 -6.97 55.07
N LYS A 41 61.89 -6.94 55.36
CA LYS A 41 61.33 -6.23 56.53
C LYS A 41 61.74 -4.74 56.54
N GLY A 42 61.67 -4.08 55.39
CA GLY A 42 61.96 -2.65 55.21
C GLY A 42 63.43 -2.26 55.13
N GLN A 43 64.38 -3.19 55.26
CA GLN A 43 65.82 -2.94 55.11
C GLN A 43 66.34 -3.44 53.76
N PRO A 44 67.27 -2.73 53.09
CA PRO A 44 67.85 -3.17 51.81
C PRO A 44 68.39 -4.60 51.86
N PHE A 45 68.01 -5.43 50.89
CA PHE A 45 68.39 -6.83 50.84
C PHE A 45 69.59 -7.03 49.90
N ASN A 46 70.76 -7.40 50.45
CA ASN A 46 71.98 -7.52 49.66
C ASN A 46 71.91 -8.66 48.61
N LEU A 47 72.07 -8.31 47.33
CA LEU A 47 71.94 -9.22 46.19
C LEU A 47 73.27 -9.86 45.73
N ALA A 48 74.35 -9.75 46.52
CA ALA A 48 75.65 -10.29 46.13
C ALA A 48 75.59 -11.80 45.87
N SER A 49 76.02 -12.24 44.68
CA SER A 49 75.95 -13.65 44.24
C SER A 49 74.53 -14.23 44.14
N ALA A 50 73.50 -13.39 44.07
CA ALA A 50 72.12 -13.84 43.86
C ALA A 50 71.82 -13.99 42.36
N THR A 51 71.08 -15.04 42.00
CA THR A 51 70.42 -15.16 40.68
C THR A 51 69.01 -14.62 40.81
N ILE A 52 68.68 -13.61 40.02
CA ILE A 52 67.38 -12.93 40.03
C ILE A 52 66.60 -13.37 38.79
N LYS A 53 65.32 -13.67 38.98
CA LYS A 53 64.43 -14.17 37.93
C LYS A 53 63.06 -13.53 38.06
N PHE A 54 62.53 -13.02 36.98
CA PHE A 54 61.13 -12.65 36.87
C PHE A 54 60.28 -13.91 36.64
N GLU A 55 59.19 -14.03 37.40
CA GLU A 55 58.19 -15.09 37.23
C GLU A 55 56.81 -14.45 37.13
N GLY A 56 56.09 -14.78 36.06
CA GLY A 56 54.76 -14.22 35.83
C GLY A 56 53.83 -15.17 35.07
N MET A 57 52.54 -14.87 35.14
CA MET A 57 51.49 -15.55 34.38
C MET A 57 50.70 -14.53 33.58
N THR A 58 50.80 -14.61 32.25
CA THR A 58 50.17 -13.68 31.30
C THR A 58 48.64 -13.70 31.44
N PRO A 59 47.92 -12.70 30.90
CA PRO A 59 46.45 -12.72 30.87
C PRO A 59 45.85 -14.00 30.26
N SER A 60 46.54 -14.60 29.27
CA SER A 60 46.15 -15.86 28.62
C SER A 60 46.44 -17.13 29.45
N GLY A 61 47.08 -17.00 30.61
CA GLY A 61 47.46 -18.13 31.48
C GLY A 61 48.83 -18.75 31.15
N SER A 62 49.56 -18.19 30.18
CA SER A 62 50.91 -18.66 29.83
C SER A 62 51.92 -18.24 30.90
N ARG A 63 52.86 -19.12 31.23
CA ARG A 63 53.88 -18.84 32.25
C ARG A 63 55.14 -18.27 31.61
N ILE A 64 55.66 -17.19 32.18
CA ILE A 64 56.93 -16.59 31.80
C ILE A 64 57.91 -16.70 32.97
N SER A 65 59.11 -17.17 32.67
CA SER A 65 60.22 -17.28 33.60
C SER A 65 61.48 -16.80 32.90
N ASN A 66 62.07 -15.70 33.37
CA ASN A 66 63.20 -15.09 32.67
C ASN A 66 64.24 -14.52 33.65
N THR A 67 65.50 -14.81 33.37
CA THR A 67 66.68 -14.31 34.09
C THR A 67 67.43 -13.24 33.31
N ASP A 68 67.32 -13.28 31.98
CA ASP A 68 68.22 -12.58 31.07
C ASP A 68 67.94 -11.08 30.99
N GLY A 69 66.77 -10.64 31.47
CA GLY A 69 66.40 -9.23 31.57
C GLY A 69 67.12 -8.46 32.69
N VAL A 70 67.82 -9.14 33.61
CA VAL A 70 68.48 -8.51 34.76
C VAL A 70 69.80 -7.85 34.35
N SER A 71 69.97 -6.57 34.70
CA SER A 71 71.17 -5.79 34.42
C SER A 71 71.43 -4.74 35.51
N SER A 72 72.63 -4.17 35.53
CA SER A 72 73.01 -3.07 36.44
C SER A 72 72.67 -3.32 37.91
N ILE A 73 73.13 -4.45 38.45
CA ILE A 73 72.91 -4.86 39.83
C ILE A 73 73.84 -4.05 40.77
N ASP A 74 73.25 -3.32 41.70
CA ASP A 74 73.92 -2.76 42.87
C ASP A 74 73.60 -3.65 44.07
N ALA A 75 74.48 -4.61 44.30
CA ALA A 75 74.24 -5.70 45.24
C ALA A 75 74.06 -5.22 46.70
N PRO A 76 74.93 -4.37 47.29
CA PRO A 76 74.78 -3.93 48.68
C PRO A 76 73.48 -3.18 48.96
N SER A 77 73.00 -2.35 48.02
CA SER A 77 71.76 -1.58 48.17
C SER A 77 70.50 -2.38 47.83
N GLY A 78 70.66 -3.60 47.31
CA GLY A 78 69.54 -4.47 46.97
C GLY A 78 68.80 -4.08 45.69
N SER A 79 69.48 -3.39 44.76
CA SER A 79 68.82 -2.80 43.60
C SER A 79 69.34 -3.35 42.28
N PHE A 80 68.48 -3.46 41.27
CA PHE A 80 68.84 -3.88 39.91
C PHE A 80 67.91 -3.27 38.87
N THR A 81 68.26 -3.36 37.59
CA THR A 81 67.37 -3.02 36.47
C THR A 81 66.88 -4.29 35.79
N TYR A 82 65.58 -4.39 35.55
CA TYR A 82 64.98 -5.49 34.80
C TYR A 82 64.37 -4.99 33.50
N THR A 83 64.72 -5.62 32.39
CA THR A 83 64.11 -5.42 31.07
C THR A 83 63.14 -6.56 30.79
N PHE A 84 61.88 -6.25 30.55
CA PHE A 84 60.89 -7.29 30.23
C PHE A 84 61.13 -7.83 28.81
N PRO A 85 61.16 -9.17 28.62
CA PRO A 85 61.27 -9.76 27.29
C PRO A 85 59.99 -9.53 26.47
N GLU A 86 60.09 -9.60 25.14
CA GLU A 86 59.00 -9.27 24.20
C GLU A 86 57.74 -10.09 24.47
N ASN A 87 57.91 -11.39 24.73
CA ASN A 87 56.81 -12.30 25.01
C ASN A 87 56.01 -11.95 26.29
N CYS A 88 56.50 -11.02 27.12
CA CYS A 88 55.72 -10.49 28.23
C CYS A 88 54.52 -9.63 27.77
N PHE A 89 54.51 -9.13 26.54
CA PHE A 89 53.50 -8.19 26.08
C PHE A 89 52.61 -8.74 24.96
N ASP A 90 52.63 -10.05 24.71
CA ASP A 90 51.88 -10.70 23.61
C ASP A 90 50.36 -10.78 23.84
N HIS A 91 49.90 -10.62 25.09
CA HIS A 91 48.49 -10.77 25.45
C HIS A 91 48.00 -9.56 26.23
N ILE A 92 47.01 -8.85 25.66
CA ILE A 92 46.39 -7.67 26.26
C ILE A 92 45.67 -8.06 27.56
N GLY A 93 45.83 -7.26 28.61
CA GLY A 93 45.20 -7.44 29.91
C GLY A 93 46.17 -7.38 31.09
N PHE A 94 45.65 -7.58 32.30
CA PHE A 94 46.47 -7.68 33.51
C PHE A 94 47.08 -9.07 33.66
N TYR A 95 48.34 -9.11 34.08
CA TYR A 95 48.96 -10.34 34.54
C TYR A 95 48.21 -10.90 35.75
N HIS A 96 48.04 -12.22 35.78
CA HIS A 96 47.44 -12.90 36.93
C HIS A 96 48.40 -12.92 38.13
N LEU A 97 49.70 -13.01 37.85
CA LEU A 97 50.79 -13.02 38.84
C LEU A 97 52.03 -12.38 38.20
N ALA A 98 52.77 -11.56 38.96
CA ALA A 98 54.03 -10.97 38.53
C ALA A 98 54.90 -10.61 39.74
N HIS A 99 56.02 -11.30 39.90
CA HIS A 99 56.96 -11.07 41.00
C HIS A 99 58.40 -11.42 40.61
N PHE A 100 59.34 -11.10 41.50
CA PHE A 100 60.72 -11.53 41.38
C PHE A 100 61.04 -12.65 42.35
N SER A 101 61.82 -13.60 41.85
CA SER A 101 62.39 -14.69 42.62
C SER A 101 63.91 -14.51 42.69
N ILE A 102 64.45 -14.66 43.90
CA ILE A 102 65.86 -14.45 44.20
C ILE A 102 66.42 -15.78 44.73
N MET A 103 67.42 -16.33 44.04
CA MET A 103 68.14 -17.52 44.46
C MET A 103 69.54 -17.16 44.93
N GLN A 104 69.86 -17.47 46.19
CA GLN A 104 71.17 -17.22 46.79
C GLN A 104 71.52 -18.42 47.66
N GLN A 105 72.75 -18.95 47.53
CA GLN A 105 73.23 -20.10 48.33
C GLN A 105 72.24 -21.31 48.33
N ASN A 106 71.67 -21.67 47.17
CA ASN A 106 70.67 -22.72 46.99
C ASN A 106 69.32 -22.53 47.73
N LYS A 107 69.02 -21.32 48.23
CA LYS A 107 67.71 -20.98 48.81
C LYS A 107 66.98 -19.98 47.91
N LYS A 108 65.66 -20.17 47.74
CA LYS A 108 64.79 -19.30 46.95
C LYS A 108 63.91 -18.44 47.86
N ALA A 109 63.85 -17.14 47.59
CA ALA A 109 62.88 -16.20 48.16
C ALA A 109 62.09 -15.51 47.04
N THR A 110 60.87 -15.04 47.33
CA THR A 110 60.02 -14.29 46.38
C THR A 110 59.46 -13.02 47.00
N THR A 111 59.28 -11.99 46.19
CA THR A 111 58.62 -10.74 46.58
C THR A 111 57.10 -10.89 46.69
N GLN A 112 56.41 -9.82 47.08
CA GLN A 112 54.99 -9.65 46.77
C GLN A 112 54.78 -9.47 45.26
N ASP A 113 53.55 -9.72 44.79
CA ASP A 113 53.16 -9.45 43.41
C ASP A 113 53.03 -7.93 43.17
N PHE A 114 53.32 -7.49 41.95
CA PHE A 114 53.09 -6.12 41.48
C PHE A 114 52.19 -6.13 40.24
N SER A 115 51.50 -5.01 39.98
CA SER A 115 50.57 -4.90 38.86
C SER A 115 51.30 -4.62 37.55
N LEU A 116 51.10 -5.51 36.56
CA LEU A 116 51.58 -5.38 35.19
C LEU A 116 50.39 -5.47 34.22
N GLN A 117 50.16 -4.41 33.44
CA GLN A 117 49.08 -4.34 32.46
C GLN A 117 49.62 -4.21 31.04
N VAL A 118 49.14 -5.09 30.15
CA VAL A 118 49.40 -5.03 28.72
C VAL A 118 48.25 -4.29 28.04
N LEU A 119 48.55 -3.16 27.40
CA LEU A 119 47.60 -2.35 26.66
C LEU A 119 47.58 -2.73 25.17
N GLY A 120 46.43 -2.53 24.53
CA GLY A 120 46.31 -2.65 23.08
C GLY A 120 46.93 -1.48 22.31
N THR A 121 47.17 -1.68 21.03
CA THR A 121 47.53 -0.63 20.07
C THR A 121 46.28 0.09 19.60
N VAL A 122 46.25 1.43 19.68
CA VAL A 122 45.20 2.26 19.08
C VAL A 122 45.86 3.48 18.44
N ASP A 123 45.41 3.80 17.23
CA ASP A 123 45.86 4.87 16.34
C ASP A 123 45.91 6.26 17.00
N MET A 124 46.86 7.05 16.50
CA MET A 124 47.48 8.22 17.10
C MET A 124 46.62 9.50 17.18
N THR A 125 46.47 10.05 18.38
CA THR A 125 46.70 11.49 18.65
C THR A 125 47.69 11.60 19.81
N ALA A 126 48.93 11.16 19.55
CA ALA A 126 50.06 11.07 20.47
C ALA A 126 50.90 12.36 20.77
N PRO A 127 50.73 13.53 20.13
CA PRO A 127 51.68 14.65 20.35
C PRO A 127 51.63 15.28 21.75
N GLU A 128 50.49 15.26 22.46
CA GLU A 128 50.36 15.98 23.75
C GLU A 128 50.87 15.16 24.95
N ALA A 129 50.88 13.83 24.86
CA ALA A 129 51.37 12.97 25.94
C ALA A 129 52.91 12.93 26.01
N GLU A 130 53.61 13.00 24.86
CA GLU A 130 55.08 13.01 24.82
C GLU A 130 55.68 14.31 25.36
N LEU A 131 55.01 15.46 25.20
CA LEU A 131 55.54 16.75 25.66
C LEU A 131 55.52 16.88 27.20
N ILE A 132 54.41 16.48 27.84
CA ILE A 132 54.24 16.58 29.31
C ILE A 132 55.22 15.67 30.05
N ILE A 133 55.47 14.47 29.52
CA ILE A 133 56.36 13.48 30.15
C ILE A 133 57.83 13.93 30.11
N VAL A 134 58.25 14.64 29.06
CA VAL A 134 59.64 15.14 28.94
C VAL A 134 59.89 16.30 29.90
N GLU A 135 58.96 17.25 30.03
CA GLU A 135 59.11 18.37 30.98
C GLU A 135 59.08 17.90 32.44
N PHE A 136 58.22 16.93 32.76
CA PHE A 136 58.12 16.42 34.13
C PHE A 136 59.40 15.70 34.60
N ASN A 137 60.03 14.91 33.71
CA ASN A 137 61.29 14.23 34.04
C ASN A 137 62.46 15.19 34.17
N LYS A 138 62.46 16.31 33.43
CA LYS A 138 63.50 17.33 33.54
C LYS A 138 63.41 18.08 34.87
N LEU A 139 62.20 18.39 35.33
CA LEU A 139 61.97 19.05 36.61
C LEU A 139 62.43 18.20 37.80
N ILE A 140 62.21 16.88 37.76
CA ILE A 140 62.66 15.97 38.83
C ILE A 140 64.18 15.96 38.97
N GLU A 141 64.92 16.01 37.86
CA GLU A 141 66.38 15.95 37.89
C GLU A 141 67.00 17.28 38.37
N GLU A 142 66.41 18.42 37.99
CA GLU A 142 66.82 19.74 38.49
C GLU A 142 66.61 19.86 40.01
N ILE A 143 65.51 19.31 40.55
CA ILE A 143 65.25 19.29 42.00
C ILE A 143 66.31 18.46 42.74
N ARG A 144 66.74 17.32 42.19
CA ARG A 144 67.74 16.45 42.84
C ARG A 144 69.11 17.11 42.93
N GLN A 145 69.54 17.80 41.87
CA GLN A 145 70.83 18.48 41.85
C GLN A 145 70.89 19.66 42.84
N ILE A 146 69.78 20.38 43.00
CA ILE A 146 69.67 21.46 44.00
C ILE A 146 69.77 20.89 45.42
N GLN A 147 69.10 19.78 45.70
CA GLN A 147 69.12 19.16 47.03
C GLN A 147 70.50 18.66 47.45
N GLU A 148 71.25 18.01 46.55
CA GLU A 148 72.59 17.51 46.88
C GLU A 148 73.59 18.64 47.14
N LYS A 149 73.48 19.74 46.40
CA LYS A 149 74.37 20.90 46.55
C LYS A 149 74.11 21.69 47.83
N GLU A 150 72.84 21.86 48.21
CA GLU A 150 72.44 22.51 49.47
C GLU A 150 72.90 21.68 50.68
N LEU A 151 72.74 20.35 50.64
CA LEU A 151 73.12 19.47 51.74
C LEU A 151 74.63 19.42 52.00
N SER A 152 75.48 19.59 50.98
CA SER A 152 76.93 19.67 51.19
C SER A 152 77.35 21.02 51.79
N TYR A 153 76.73 22.12 51.37
CA TYR A 153 77.01 23.46 51.89
C TYR A 153 76.62 23.62 53.36
N VAL A 154 75.46 23.07 53.76
CA VAL A 154 74.96 23.14 55.14
C VAL A 154 75.86 22.34 56.11
N ARG A 155 76.43 21.21 55.67
CA ARG A 155 77.24 20.34 56.53
C ARG A 155 78.62 20.92 56.87
N GLU A 156 79.27 21.62 55.95
CA GLU A 156 80.55 22.28 56.23
C GLU A 156 80.35 23.54 57.07
N ALA A 157 79.35 24.37 56.74
CA ALA A 157 79.04 25.58 57.50
C ALA A 157 78.63 25.30 58.96
N SER A 158 77.86 24.23 59.21
CA SER A 158 77.37 23.92 60.56
C SER A 158 78.46 23.45 61.52
N LYS A 159 79.57 22.91 61.03
CA LYS A 159 80.63 22.34 61.89
C LYS A 159 81.50 23.42 62.53
N GLU A 160 81.82 24.47 61.78
CA GLU A 160 82.63 25.59 62.26
C GLU A 160 81.83 26.50 63.21
N THR A 161 80.52 26.69 62.95
CA THR A 161 79.63 27.45 63.83
C THR A 161 79.32 26.74 65.15
N LEU A 162 79.28 25.40 65.18
CA LEU A 162 79.01 24.63 66.41
C LEU A 162 80.16 24.70 67.43
N ASP A 163 81.41 24.78 66.96
CA ASP A 163 82.59 24.87 67.84
C ASP A 163 82.74 26.27 68.46
N GLU A 164 82.38 27.34 67.72
CA GLU A 164 82.35 28.71 68.25
C GLU A 164 81.17 28.94 69.21
N LEU A 165 79.98 28.35 68.94
CA LEU A 165 78.79 28.51 69.77
C LEU A 165 78.95 27.84 71.14
N ASN A 166 79.59 26.67 71.21
CA ASN A 166 79.84 25.99 72.48
C ASN A 166 80.76 26.79 73.42
N THR A 167 81.71 27.52 72.85
CA THR A 167 82.63 28.37 73.63
C THR A 167 81.89 29.60 74.20
N GLN A 168 80.95 30.20 73.44
CA GLN A 168 80.17 31.36 73.89
C GLN A 168 79.07 30.99 74.91
N VAL A 169 78.48 29.79 74.82
CA VAL A 169 77.45 29.30 75.77
C VAL A 169 78.02 29.07 77.17
N GLU A 170 79.25 28.57 77.30
CA GLU A 170 79.88 28.35 78.61
C GLU A 170 80.26 29.64 79.36
N GLU A 171 80.45 30.75 78.64
CA GLU A 171 80.70 32.08 79.21
C GLU A 171 79.41 32.80 79.61
N LEU A 172 78.36 32.72 78.78
CA LEU A 172 77.05 33.33 79.04
C LEU A 172 76.33 32.70 80.26
N MET A 173 76.53 31.41 80.54
CA MET A 173 75.94 30.72 81.70
C MET A 173 76.39 31.22 83.07
N LYS A 174 77.35 32.15 83.13
CA LYS A 174 77.89 32.69 84.38
C LYS A 174 77.42 34.12 84.68
N GLU A 175 76.61 34.73 83.81
CA GLU A 175 76.12 36.10 83.98
C GLU A 175 74.83 36.20 84.82
N PRO A 176 74.59 37.31 85.56
CA PRO A 176 73.38 37.51 86.36
C PRO A 176 72.06 37.45 85.59
N ALA A 177 72.10 37.66 84.26
CA ALA A 177 70.96 37.60 83.36
C ALA A 177 70.34 36.19 83.24
N TRP A 178 71.06 35.12 83.61
CA TRP A 178 70.52 33.76 83.58
C TRP A 178 69.42 33.51 84.63
N GLU A 179 69.49 34.16 85.81
CA GLU A 179 68.42 34.02 86.79
C GLU A 179 67.14 34.80 86.39
N GLN A 180 67.27 35.87 85.60
CA GLN A 180 66.11 36.51 84.96
C GLN A 180 65.48 35.63 83.88
N LEU A 181 66.28 34.77 83.22
CA LEU A 181 65.79 33.82 82.21
C LEU A 181 64.95 32.69 82.83
N LYS A 182 65.21 32.31 84.10
CA LYS A 182 64.40 31.34 84.85
C LYS A 182 63.04 31.89 85.26
N GLU A 183 62.96 33.15 85.69
CA GLU A 183 61.66 33.79 85.95
C GLU A 183 60.80 33.88 84.68
N ILE A 184 61.42 34.18 83.53
CA ILE A 184 60.74 34.17 82.21
C ILE A 184 60.27 32.75 81.83
N LEU A 185 60.98 31.70 82.24
CA LEU A 185 60.60 30.30 82.02
C LEU A 185 59.35 29.90 82.85
N ASP A 186 59.26 30.36 84.10
CA ASP A 186 58.07 30.15 84.96
C ASP A 186 56.85 30.94 84.43
N ASP A 187 57.06 32.15 83.91
CA ASP A 187 56.00 32.94 83.25
C ASP A 187 55.52 32.29 81.94
N LEU A 188 56.44 31.66 81.18
CA LEU A 188 56.10 30.88 79.99
C LEU A 188 55.27 29.62 80.32
N GLU A 189 55.50 28.98 81.47
CA GLU A 189 54.73 27.82 81.93
C GLU A 189 53.30 28.22 82.35
N LYS A 190 53.13 29.40 82.97
CA LYS A 190 51.81 30.01 83.22
C LYS A 190 51.08 30.38 81.93
N ILE A 191 51.78 30.98 80.96
CA ILE A 191 51.21 31.30 79.64
C ILE A 191 50.81 30.01 78.90
N GLN A 192 51.53 28.90 79.09
CA GLN A 192 51.16 27.59 78.52
C GLN A 192 49.87 27.02 79.13
N GLN A 193 49.63 27.23 80.43
CA GLN A 193 48.36 26.88 81.08
C GLN A 193 47.20 27.80 80.66
N GLU A 194 47.46 29.09 80.43
CA GLU A 194 46.48 30.02 79.86
C GLU A 194 46.15 29.65 78.40
N ILE A 195 47.13 29.23 77.59
CA ILE A 195 46.94 28.72 76.21
C ILE A 195 46.14 27.41 76.19
N GLN A 196 46.25 26.55 77.20
CA GLN A 196 45.38 25.37 77.34
C GLN A 196 43.94 25.74 77.74
N SER A 197 43.72 26.91 78.36
CA SER A 197 42.38 27.45 78.65
C SER A 197 41.80 28.33 77.53
N LEU A 198 42.62 28.70 76.53
CA LEU A 198 42.18 29.34 75.31
C LEU A 198 41.59 28.27 74.38
N GLU A 199 40.27 28.24 74.28
CA GLU A 199 39.50 27.33 73.42
C GLU A 199 39.92 27.46 71.94
N ILE A 200 40.92 26.66 71.49
CA ILE A 200 41.23 26.45 70.07
C ILE A 200 40.04 25.77 69.35
N ASP A 201 39.18 25.09 70.09
CA ASP A 201 37.88 24.61 69.62
C ASP A 201 37.00 25.77 69.15
N LYS A 202 37.02 26.95 69.80
CA LYS A 202 36.22 28.11 69.42
C LYS A 202 36.60 28.72 68.07
N ILE A 203 37.88 28.73 67.70
CA ILE A 203 38.34 29.27 66.41
C ILE A 203 38.03 28.28 65.27
N THR A 204 38.12 26.98 65.55
CA THR A 204 37.76 25.91 64.60
C THR A 204 36.25 25.81 64.42
N GLU A 205 35.48 26.04 65.49
CA GLU A 205 34.02 26.13 65.51
C GLU A 205 33.53 27.44 64.89
N GLU A 206 34.16 28.60 65.14
CA GLU A 206 33.82 29.88 64.50
C GLU A 206 34.08 29.88 62.98
N VAL A 207 35.17 29.27 62.50
CA VAL A 207 35.42 29.12 61.06
C VAL A 207 34.46 28.11 60.44
N GLY A 208 34.17 27.01 61.15
CA GLY A 208 33.17 26.01 60.75
C GLY A 208 31.76 26.60 60.67
N ASP A 209 31.35 27.37 61.67
CA ASP A 209 30.07 28.05 61.75
C ASP A 209 29.96 29.14 60.71
N ARG A 210 31.03 29.90 60.42
CA ARG A 210 31.03 30.86 59.30
C ARG A 210 30.87 30.20 57.94
N ILE A 211 31.51 29.05 57.71
CA ILE A 211 31.33 28.29 56.46
C ILE A 211 29.92 27.71 56.39
N LYS A 212 29.40 27.19 57.49
CA LYS A 212 28.05 26.66 57.61
C LYS A 212 27.01 27.76 57.38
N ASP A 213 27.20 28.94 57.95
CA ASP A 213 26.34 30.11 57.77
C ASP A 213 26.41 30.64 56.34
N ASP A 214 27.58 30.68 55.69
CA ASP A 214 27.72 31.03 54.27
C ASP A 214 26.98 30.01 53.38
N LEU A 215 27.11 28.71 53.67
CA LEU A 215 26.37 27.66 52.97
C LEU A 215 24.87 27.75 53.20
N ILE A 216 24.43 28.05 54.44
CA ILE A 216 23.00 28.26 54.77
C ILE A 216 22.46 29.48 54.04
N GLN A 217 23.21 30.59 53.98
CA GLN A 217 22.78 31.78 53.25
C GLN A 217 22.71 31.52 51.74
N ARG A 218 23.68 30.80 51.17
CA ARG A 218 23.64 30.38 49.76
C ARG A 218 22.46 29.45 49.48
N LEU A 219 22.19 28.49 50.35
CA LEU A 219 21.01 27.62 50.25
C LEU A 219 19.72 28.42 50.32
N ALA A 220 19.60 29.38 51.24
CA ALA A 220 18.43 30.24 51.35
C ALA A 220 18.22 31.11 50.10
N ILE A 221 19.29 31.57 49.45
CA ILE A 221 19.21 32.28 48.17
C ILE A 221 18.70 31.34 47.06
N ILE A 222 19.24 30.12 46.98
CA ILE A 222 18.80 29.12 46.00
C ILE A 222 17.33 28.73 46.23
N ASP A 223 16.90 28.53 47.48
CA ASP A 223 15.51 28.25 47.82
C ASP A 223 14.58 29.40 47.42
N ALA A 224 15.01 30.66 47.63
CA ALA A 224 14.25 31.83 47.19
C ALA A 224 14.14 31.90 45.65
N GLU A 225 15.19 31.52 44.92
CA GLU A 225 15.16 31.41 43.46
C GLU A 225 14.23 30.30 42.97
N ILE A 226 14.24 29.12 43.62
CA ILE A 226 13.32 28.01 43.34
C ILE A 226 11.87 28.47 43.52
N ILE A 227 11.54 29.12 44.65
CA ILE A 227 10.20 29.64 44.92
C ILE A 227 9.76 30.65 43.84
N ASN A 228 10.69 31.48 43.34
CA ASN A 228 10.38 32.43 42.27
C ASN A 228 10.13 31.72 40.93
N LEU A 229 10.90 30.66 40.62
CA LEU A 229 10.67 29.83 39.44
C LEU A 229 9.33 29.08 39.51
N GLU A 230 8.95 28.56 40.67
CA GLU A 230 7.64 27.92 40.90
C GLU A 230 6.50 28.91 40.65
N LYS A 231 6.57 30.13 41.21
CA LYS A 231 5.57 31.18 40.96
C LYS A 231 5.47 31.57 39.48
N LEU A 232 6.60 31.60 38.78
CA LEU A 232 6.62 31.88 37.36
C LEU A 232 5.95 30.75 36.56
N MET A 233 6.21 29.50 36.95
CA MET A 233 5.61 28.32 36.35
C MET A 233 4.09 28.29 36.55
N ASP A 234 3.62 28.57 37.77
CA ASP A 234 2.19 28.71 38.08
C ASP A 234 1.53 29.81 37.23
N SER A 235 2.24 30.92 37.01
CA SER A 235 1.76 32.02 36.16
C SER A 235 1.59 31.58 34.71
N TYR A 236 2.57 30.84 34.16
CA TYR A 236 2.48 30.29 32.81
C TYR A 236 1.37 29.27 32.67
N GLU A 237 1.21 28.37 33.64
CA GLU A 237 0.15 27.37 33.63
C GLU A 237 -1.24 28.03 33.65
N ASN A 238 -1.44 29.03 34.51
CA ASN A 238 -2.68 29.81 34.54
C ASN A 238 -2.96 30.52 33.21
N ASN A 239 -1.94 31.06 32.53
CA ASN A 239 -2.11 31.69 31.22
C ASN A 239 -2.55 30.68 30.15
N ILE A 240 -1.96 29.49 30.16
CA ILE A 240 -2.33 28.39 29.25
C ILE A 240 -3.78 27.97 29.50
N GLN A 241 -4.17 27.75 30.77
CA GLN A 241 -5.53 27.36 31.14
C GLN A 241 -6.57 28.39 30.71
N GLN A 242 -6.28 29.69 30.87
CA GLN A 242 -7.15 30.76 30.37
C GLN A 242 -7.31 30.72 28.85
N LYS A 243 -6.23 30.52 28.10
CA LYS A 243 -6.28 30.42 26.63
C LYS A 243 -7.06 29.20 26.15
N VAL A 244 -6.88 28.05 26.81
CA VAL A 244 -7.64 26.83 26.54
C VAL A 244 -9.13 27.07 26.78
N THR A 245 -9.49 27.66 27.92
CA THR A 245 -10.88 27.99 28.26
C THR A 245 -11.52 28.94 27.23
N GLN A 246 -10.78 29.95 26.77
CA GLN A 246 -11.26 30.87 25.74
C GLN A 246 -11.44 30.18 24.37
N ALA A 247 -10.54 29.25 24.02
CA ALA A 247 -10.66 28.46 22.81
C ALA A 247 -11.89 27.54 22.85
N ASP A 248 -12.12 26.85 23.96
CA ASP A 248 -13.29 25.97 24.16
C ASP A 248 -14.60 26.76 24.04
N GLN A 249 -14.70 27.92 24.68
CA GLN A 249 -15.87 28.79 24.56
C GLN A 249 -16.10 29.28 23.12
N SER A 250 -15.03 29.51 22.36
CA SER A 250 -15.13 29.89 20.94
C SER A 250 -15.64 28.74 20.08
N ILE A 251 -15.14 27.53 20.33
CA ILE A 251 -15.57 26.30 19.65
C ILE A 251 -17.03 26.03 19.93
N ASP A 252 -17.47 26.08 21.19
CA ASP A 252 -18.86 25.83 21.58
C ASP A 252 -19.84 26.79 20.91
N LYS A 253 -19.48 28.08 20.80
CA LYS A 253 -20.28 29.06 20.07
C LYS A 253 -20.41 28.70 18.58
N LYS A 254 -19.29 28.32 17.93
CA LYS A 254 -19.29 27.92 16.52
C LYS A 254 -20.10 26.65 16.28
N VAL A 255 -19.97 25.65 17.15
CA VAL A 255 -20.72 24.39 17.08
C VAL A 255 -22.22 24.65 17.25
N THR A 256 -22.60 25.53 18.18
CA THR A 256 -24.00 25.90 18.40
C THR A 256 -24.59 26.61 17.19
N ALA A 257 -23.89 27.59 16.63
CA ALA A 257 -24.33 28.28 15.41
C ALA A 257 -24.47 27.32 14.22
N ALA A 258 -23.51 26.40 14.03
CA ALA A 258 -23.58 25.38 12.98
C ALA A 258 -24.78 24.44 13.16
N LYS A 259 -25.12 24.06 14.39
CA LYS A 259 -26.33 23.25 14.68
C LYS A 259 -27.61 24.00 14.32
N GLU A 260 -27.69 25.30 14.64
CA GLU A 260 -28.85 26.13 14.31
C GLU A 260 -29.03 26.28 12.80
N ASP A 261 -27.95 26.51 12.06
CA ASP A 261 -28.00 26.65 10.60
C ASP A 261 -28.38 25.33 9.92
N LEU A 262 -27.84 24.20 10.39
CA LEU A 262 -28.24 22.87 9.91
C LEU A 262 -29.73 22.60 10.18
N ALA A 263 -30.27 23.04 11.32
CA ALA A 263 -31.69 22.89 11.64
C ALA A 263 -32.59 23.74 10.71
N LYS A 264 -32.16 24.96 10.36
CA LYS A 264 -32.87 25.82 9.39
C LYS A 264 -32.88 25.18 8.00
N GLU A 265 -31.73 24.69 7.55
CA GLU A 265 -31.59 24.05 6.24
C GLU A 265 -32.42 22.77 6.14
N SER A 266 -32.38 21.92 7.18
CA SER A 266 -33.23 20.72 7.28
C SER A 266 -34.72 21.06 7.20
N THR A 267 -35.15 22.14 7.86
CA THR A 267 -36.55 22.61 7.78
C THR A 267 -36.91 23.10 6.38
N SER A 268 -36.00 23.84 5.73
CA SER A 268 -36.19 24.31 4.35
C SER A 268 -36.32 23.15 3.36
N ILE A 269 -35.43 22.17 3.43
CA ILE A 269 -35.46 20.97 2.59
C ILE A 269 -36.77 20.20 2.78
N LYS A 270 -37.21 20.03 4.04
CA LYS A 270 -38.47 19.35 4.35
C LYS A 270 -39.68 20.03 3.71
N ASN A 271 -39.70 21.37 3.73
CA ASN A 271 -40.77 22.14 3.10
C ASN A 271 -40.75 21.97 1.57
N SER A 272 -39.58 22.09 0.92
CA SER A 272 -39.47 21.90 -0.53
C SER A 272 -39.85 20.49 -0.99
N LEU A 273 -39.53 19.46 -0.19
CA LEU A 273 -39.97 18.08 -0.42
C LEU A 273 -41.50 17.95 -0.38
N ASN A 274 -42.14 18.56 0.62
CA ASN A 274 -43.60 18.55 0.74
C ASN A 274 -44.28 19.28 -0.43
N ASP A 275 -43.74 20.41 -0.86
CA ASP A 275 -44.24 21.16 -2.01
C ASP A 275 -44.13 20.33 -3.30
N THR A 276 -42.98 19.67 -3.50
CA THR A 276 -42.74 18.78 -4.64
C THR A 276 -43.70 17.61 -4.65
N ALA A 277 -43.89 16.94 -3.49
CA ALA A 277 -44.83 15.83 -3.36
C ALA A 277 -46.27 16.26 -3.64
N THR A 278 -46.66 17.45 -3.16
CA THR A 278 -47.99 18.02 -3.41
C THR A 278 -48.22 18.31 -4.89
N ASN A 279 -47.22 18.86 -5.58
CA ASN A 279 -47.32 19.14 -7.02
C ASN A 279 -47.34 17.85 -7.85
N ALA A 280 -46.49 16.88 -7.53
CA ALA A 280 -46.50 15.57 -8.19
C ALA A 280 -47.85 14.87 -8.02
N LYS A 281 -48.48 14.98 -6.85
CA LYS A 281 -49.82 14.43 -6.61
C LYS A 281 -50.87 15.08 -7.52
N LYS A 282 -50.84 16.42 -7.67
CA LYS A 282 -51.74 17.13 -8.60
C LYS A 282 -51.56 16.67 -10.05
N GLU A 283 -50.32 16.51 -10.52
CA GLU A 283 -50.04 16.03 -11.88
C GLU A 283 -50.56 14.61 -12.10
N ILE A 284 -50.35 13.71 -11.13
CA ILE A 284 -50.88 12.34 -11.17
C ILE A 284 -52.41 12.36 -11.25
N ASP A 285 -53.07 13.20 -10.46
CA ASP A 285 -54.53 13.30 -10.46
C ASP A 285 -55.07 13.81 -11.82
N VAL A 286 -54.36 14.74 -12.49
CA VAL A 286 -54.68 15.17 -13.86
C VAL A 286 -54.52 14.05 -14.87
N ILE A 287 -53.42 13.29 -14.80
CA ILE A 287 -53.19 12.13 -15.68
C ILE A 287 -54.29 11.08 -15.48
N ALA A 288 -54.67 10.80 -14.24
CA ALA A 288 -55.73 9.86 -13.92
C ALA A 288 -57.10 10.30 -14.50
N SER A 289 -57.41 11.59 -14.43
CA SER A 289 -58.62 12.15 -15.06
C SER A 289 -58.60 11.94 -16.58
N ASN A 290 -57.52 12.32 -17.26
CA ASN A 290 -57.40 12.19 -18.72
C ASN A 290 -57.47 10.73 -19.19
N ALA A 291 -56.91 9.80 -18.40
CA ALA A 291 -56.99 8.37 -18.69
C ALA A 291 -58.43 7.85 -18.59
N THR A 292 -59.20 8.35 -17.62
CA THR A 292 -60.62 8.03 -17.44
C THR A 292 -61.44 8.51 -18.64
N ASP A 293 -61.25 9.77 -19.06
CA ASP A 293 -61.93 10.33 -20.23
C ASP A 293 -61.62 9.55 -21.52
N SER A 294 -60.36 9.13 -21.66
CA SER A 294 -59.91 8.33 -22.82
C SER A 294 -60.55 6.93 -22.84
N LEU A 295 -60.72 6.31 -21.67
CA LEU A 295 -61.40 5.02 -21.54
C LEU A 295 -62.88 5.13 -21.91
N GLU A 296 -63.58 6.16 -21.44
CA GLU A 296 -64.97 6.41 -21.82
C GLU A 296 -65.12 6.60 -23.34
N LYS A 297 -64.18 7.31 -23.97
CA LYS A 297 -64.17 7.49 -25.43
C LYS A 297 -63.97 6.19 -26.18
N VAL A 298 -63.03 5.34 -25.75
CA VAL A 298 -62.79 4.03 -26.37
C VAL A 298 -64.01 3.13 -26.20
N GLN A 299 -64.66 3.17 -25.04
CA GLN A 299 -65.89 2.43 -24.81
C GLN A 299 -67.01 2.86 -25.77
N GLY A 300 -67.22 4.17 -25.94
CA GLY A 300 -68.21 4.67 -26.91
C GLY A 300 -67.92 4.24 -28.36
N GLN A 301 -66.64 4.22 -28.75
CA GLN A 301 -66.25 3.72 -30.08
C GLN A 301 -66.50 2.21 -30.24
N LEU A 302 -66.33 1.43 -29.18
CA LEU A 302 -66.63 0.00 -29.20
C LEU A 302 -68.13 -0.23 -29.39
N ASP A 303 -68.96 0.52 -28.65
CA ASP A 303 -70.42 0.43 -28.73
C ASP A 303 -70.92 0.76 -30.17
N GLU A 304 -70.36 1.79 -30.82
CA GLU A 304 -70.67 2.13 -32.23
C GLU A 304 -70.26 1.02 -33.23
N ILE A 305 -69.11 0.36 -33.01
CA ILE A 305 -68.66 -0.74 -33.85
C ILE A 305 -69.60 -1.95 -33.71
N GLU A 306 -70.06 -2.26 -32.51
CA GLU A 306 -70.99 -3.36 -32.27
C GLU A 306 -72.34 -3.14 -32.99
N GLU A 307 -72.84 -1.89 -33.00
CA GLU A 307 -74.10 -1.53 -33.66
C GLU A 307 -73.98 -1.55 -35.20
N THR A 308 -72.84 -1.15 -35.76
CA THR A 308 -72.63 -1.05 -37.22
C THR A 308 -72.07 -2.32 -37.88
N ALA A 309 -71.53 -3.28 -37.11
CA ALA A 309 -70.99 -4.52 -37.66
C ALA A 309 -72.07 -5.36 -38.36
N SER A 310 -71.74 -5.88 -39.54
CA SER A 310 -72.62 -6.84 -40.24
C SER A 310 -72.74 -8.16 -39.46
N GLN A 311 -73.86 -8.89 -39.62
CA GLN A 311 -74.04 -10.20 -39.00
C GLN A 311 -72.87 -11.15 -39.31
N PHE A 312 -72.29 -11.05 -40.51
CA PHE A 312 -71.11 -11.80 -40.93
C PHE A 312 -69.87 -11.51 -40.07
N GLN A 313 -69.57 -10.23 -39.79
CA GLN A 313 -68.44 -9.85 -38.94
C GLN A 313 -68.61 -10.33 -37.49
N ARG A 314 -69.83 -10.28 -36.96
CA ARG A 314 -70.11 -10.81 -35.62
C ARG A 314 -69.87 -12.31 -35.52
N VAL A 315 -70.31 -13.09 -36.50
CA VAL A 315 -70.06 -14.55 -36.54
C VAL A 315 -68.57 -14.87 -36.70
N LYS A 316 -67.85 -14.12 -37.56
CA LYS A 316 -66.39 -14.23 -37.75
C LYS A 316 -65.61 -14.05 -36.45
N LEU A 317 -66.03 -13.13 -35.58
CA LEU A 317 -65.34 -12.79 -34.35
C LEU A 317 -65.70 -13.69 -33.16
N THR A 318 -66.90 -14.29 -33.15
CA THR A 318 -67.44 -14.98 -31.96
C THR A 318 -67.61 -16.49 -32.12
N ALA A 319 -67.70 -17.00 -33.35
CA ALA A 319 -68.07 -18.40 -33.61
C ALA A 319 -67.34 -19.06 -34.81
N ASP A 320 -66.35 -18.39 -35.41
CA ASP A 320 -65.61 -18.93 -36.56
C ASP A 320 -64.65 -20.06 -36.13
N ASN A 321 -64.93 -21.27 -36.60
CA ASN A 321 -64.09 -22.46 -36.42
C ASN A 321 -63.34 -22.86 -37.70
N GLY A 322 -63.26 -21.96 -38.69
CA GLY A 322 -62.61 -22.19 -39.97
C GLY A 322 -63.48 -22.90 -41.01
N ARG A 323 -64.77 -23.16 -40.73
CA ARG A 323 -65.74 -23.69 -41.71
C ARG A 323 -66.51 -22.56 -42.40
N SER A 324 -66.88 -22.76 -43.68
CA SER A 324 -67.75 -21.82 -44.42
C SER A 324 -69.09 -21.62 -43.70
N LEU A 325 -69.65 -20.40 -43.74
CA LEU A 325 -70.95 -20.10 -43.13
C LEU A 325 -72.04 -21.00 -43.73
N SER A 326 -72.87 -21.60 -42.86
CA SER A 326 -74.08 -22.34 -43.25
C SER A 326 -75.28 -21.38 -43.32
N LEU A 327 -76.25 -21.70 -44.18
CA LEU A 327 -77.50 -20.97 -44.35
C LEU A 327 -78.25 -20.74 -43.03
N LYS A 328 -78.15 -21.67 -42.07
CA LYS A 328 -78.82 -21.63 -40.76
C LYS A 328 -78.26 -20.56 -39.82
N ASN A 329 -77.08 -20.02 -40.10
CA ASN A 329 -76.44 -18.98 -39.29
C ASN A 329 -76.92 -17.57 -39.66
N LEU A 330 -77.80 -17.45 -40.67
CA LEU A 330 -78.35 -16.18 -41.14
C LEU A 330 -79.77 -15.98 -40.63
N THR A 331 -80.07 -14.78 -40.14
CA THR A 331 -81.38 -14.42 -39.61
C THR A 331 -81.90 -13.14 -40.29
N PRO A 332 -83.04 -13.20 -41.01
CA PRO A 332 -83.84 -14.41 -41.29
C PRO A 332 -83.13 -15.35 -42.27
N THR A 333 -83.45 -16.65 -42.21
CA THR A 333 -82.87 -17.66 -43.11
C THR A 333 -83.32 -17.40 -44.55
N PRO A 334 -82.40 -17.21 -45.51
CA PRO A 334 -82.76 -16.96 -46.91
C PRO A 334 -83.48 -18.16 -47.55
N THR A 335 -84.47 -17.88 -48.41
CA THR A 335 -85.30 -18.89 -49.10
C THR A 335 -85.18 -18.83 -50.62
N SER A 336 -84.31 -17.96 -51.13
CA SER A 336 -83.94 -17.83 -52.55
C SER A 336 -82.51 -17.31 -52.69
N TYR A 337 -81.87 -17.55 -53.83
CA TYR A 337 -80.58 -16.93 -54.15
C TYR A 337 -80.67 -15.40 -54.15
N LEU A 338 -81.81 -14.84 -54.57
CA LEU A 338 -82.06 -13.40 -54.48
C LEU A 338 -82.16 -12.86 -53.04
N THR A 339 -82.73 -13.61 -52.11
CA THR A 339 -82.74 -13.18 -50.70
C THR A 339 -81.38 -13.40 -50.07
N LEU A 340 -80.65 -14.44 -50.49
CA LEU A 340 -79.26 -14.70 -50.11
C LEU A 340 -78.31 -13.60 -50.58
N SER A 341 -78.55 -13.01 -51.77
CA SER A 341 -77.72 -11.93 -52.33
C SER A 341 -77.72 -10.64 -51.51
N LYS A 342 -78.66 -10.51 -50.56
CA LYS A 342 -78.77 -9.36 -49.66
C LYS A 342 -77.86 -9.48 -48.43
N PHE A 343 -77.27 -10.65 -48.21
CA PHE A 343 -76.31 -10.90 -47.13
C PHE A 343 -74.89 -10.78 -47.67
N SER A 344 -73.98 -10.15 -46.93
CA SER A 344 -72.57 -10.11 -47.31
C SER A 344 -71.86 -11.39 -46.87
N GLY A 345 -71.04 -11.97 -47.76
CA GLY A 345 -70.11 -13.04 -47.43
C GLY A 345 -70.15 -14.25 -48.35
N THR A 346 -69.30 -15.22 -48.04
CA THR A 346 -69.21 -16.50 -48.75
C THR A 346 -69.92 -17.59 -47.97
N ILE A 347 -70.90 -18.23 -48.59
CA ILE A 347 -71.81 -19.23 -48.00
C ILE A 347 -71.72 -20.49 -48.85
N SER A 348 -71.47 -21.63 -48.22
CA SER A 348 -71.47 -22.92 -48.90
C SER A 348 -72.84 -23.56 -48.74
N LEU A 349 -73.48 -23.91 -49.84
CA LEU A 349 -74.73 -24.65 -49.84
C LEU A 349 -74.46 -26.07 -50.32
N SER A 350 -74.87 -27.06 -49.52
CA SER A 350 -74.98 -28.42 -50.01
C SER A 350 -76.03 -28.53 -51.12
N ILE A 351 -76.03 -29.62 -51.88
CA ILE A 351 -77.03 -29.89 -52.92
C ILE A 351 -78.44 -29.84 -52.33
N GLU A 352 -78.64 -30.43 -51.14
CA GLU A 352 -79.94 -30.47 -50.49
C GLU A 352 -80.39 -29.08 -50.00
N GLU A 353 -79.48 -28.25 -49.50
CA GLU A 353 -79.79 -26.85 -49.12
C GLU A 353 -80.07 -25.98 -50.36
N SER A 354 -79.33 -26.20 -51.45
CA SER A 354 -79.51 -25.51 -52.73
C SER A 354 -80.89 -25.78 -53.34
N LYS A 355 -81.38 -27.03 -53.29
CA LYS A 355 -82.71 -27.44 -53.78
C LYS A 355 -83.88 -26.78 -53.04
N LEU A 356 -83.67 -26.35 -51.79
CA LEU A 356 -84.69 -25.68 -50.99
C LEU A 356 -84.87 -24.21 -51.39
N MET A 357 -83.97 -23.66 -52.21
CA MET A 357 -84.10 -22.30 -52.73
C MET A 357 -85.21 -22.23 -53.78
N THR A 358 -86.14 -21.29 -53.60
CA THR A 358 -87.32 -21.11 -54.49
C THR A 358 -86.97 -20.82 -55.94
N ASP A 359 -85.73 -20.40 -56.24
CA ASP A 359 -85.22 -20.11 -57.58
C ASP A 359 -84.13 -21.09 -58.04
N TYR A 360 -84.02 -22.27 -57.41
CA TYR A 360 -83.07 -23.34 -57.77
C TYR A 360 -83.12 -23.75 -59.25
N ASP A 361 -84.32 -23.86 -59.84
CA ASP A 361 -84.49 -24.28 -61.23
C ASP A 361 -83.83 -23.34 -62.25
N ARG A 362 -83.47 -22.12 -61.83
CA ARG A 362 -82.81 -21.10 -62.64
C ARG A 362 -81.28 -21.22 -62.66
N LEU A 363 -80.70 -22.17 -61.92
CA LEU A 363 -79.27 -22.45 -61.98
C LEU A 363 -78.90 -23.14 -63.32
N PRO A 364 -77.71 -22.85 -63.88
CA PRO A 364 -77.09 -23.65 -64.91
C PRO A 364 -77.06 -25.13 -64.51
N GLU A 365 -77.26 -26.01 -65.49
CA GLU A 365 -77.40 -27.44 -65.24
C GLU A 365 -76.18 -28.04 -64.52
N ASN A 366 -74.98 -27.57 -64.85
CA ASN A 366 -73.74 -27.93 -64.18
C ASN A 366 -73.66 -27.52 -62.71
N LEU A 367 -74.43 -26.50 -62.28
CA LEU A 367 -74.49 -26.06 -60.88
C LEU A 367 -75.62 -26.73 -60.08
N LYS A 368 -76.58 -27.38 -60.74
CA LYS A 368 -77.67 -28.12 -60.07
C LYS A 368 -77.20 -29.45 -59.49
N GLU A 369 -76.24 -30.09 -60.15
CA GLU A 369 -75.73 -31.42 -59.80
C GLU A 369 -74.62 -31.38 -58.71
N SER A 370 -74.23 -30.19 -58.23
CA SER A 370 -73.14 -29.98 -57.27
C SER A 370 -73.51 -29.05 -56.11
N GLY A 371 -72.79 -29.14 -55.00
CA GLY A 371 -72.83 -28.09 -53.98
C GLY A 371 -72.29 -26.76 -54.54
N VAL A 372 -72.86 -25.65 -54.10
CA VAL A 372 -72.55 -24.31 -54.63
C VAL A 372 -71.95 -23.43 -53.54
N ILE A 373 -70.82 -22.79 -53.85
CA ILE A 373 -70.28 -21.71 -53.03
C ILE A 373 -70.81 -20.39 -53.59
N VAL A 374 -71.61 -19.71 -52.78
CA VAL A 374 -72.24 -18.44 -53.09
C VAL A 374 -71.43 -17.35 -52.39
N THR A 375 -70.71 -16.54 -53.16
CA THR A 375 -70.16 -15.28 -52.65
C THR A 375 -71.12 -14.16 -53.01
N SER A 376 -71.71 -13.58 -51.97
CA SER A 376 -72.65 -12.49 -52.10
C SER A 376 -72.01 -11.18 -51.65
N VAL A 377 -72.10 -10.17 -52.51
CA VAL A 377 -71.74 -8.79 -52.20
C VAL A 377 -72.99 -7.94 -52.39
N PRO A 378 -73.71 -7.60 -51.30
CA PRO A 378 -74.87 -6.73 -51.40
C PRO A 378 -74.42 -5.33 -51.84
N GLY A 379 -75.19 -4.71 -52.73
CA GLY A 379 -74.90 -3.36 -53.23
C GLY A 379 -74.92 -2.34 -52.09
N LYS A 380 -73.82 -1.60 -51.88
CA LYS A 380 -73.79 -0.49 -50.93
C LYS A 380 -74.39 0.76 -51.59
N GLU A 381 -75.42 1.34 -50.99
CA GLU A 381 -75.86 2.68 -51.38
C GLU A 381 -74.84 3.73 -50.94
N ALA A 382 -74.07 4.25 -51.91
CA ALA A 382 -73.81 5.67 -52.10
C ALA A 382 -73.07 5.88 -53.44
N GLY A 383 -73.76 6.40 -54.45
CA GLY A 383 -73.12 7.13 -55.56
C GLY A 383 -72.46 6.34 -56.71
N GLN A 384 -72.35 5.01 -56.66
CA GLN A 384 -71.92 4.21 -57.83
C GLN A 384 -72.82 2.97 -57.98
N GLN A 385 -73.26 2.71 -59.22
CA GLN A 385 -74.16 1.61 -59.58
C GLN A 385 -73.57 0.26 -59.15
N SER A 386 -74.01 -0.30 -58.01
CA SER A 386 -73.71 -1.67 -57.62
C SER A 386 -75.02 -2.43 -57.42
N ALA A 387 -75.21 -3.44 -58.25
CA ALA A 387 -76.27 -4.42 -58.20
C ALA A 387 -75.95 -5.48 -57.14
N ASP A 388 -76.95 -6.10 -56.51
CA ASP A 388 -76.72 -7.26 -55.64
C ASP A 388 -76.11 -8.37 -56.51
N SER A 389 -74.86 -8.73 -56.23
CA SER A 389 -74.11 -9.65 -57.08
C SER A 389 -73.92 -10.98 -56.37
N ILE A 390 -74.17 -12.06 -57.10
CA ILE A 390 -73.88 -13.42 -56.65
C ILE A 390 -72.83 -14.03 -57.58
N GLN A 391 -71.68 -14.33 -57.01
CA GLN A 391 -70.68 -15.16 -57.68
C GLN A 391 -70.86 -16.61 -57.24
N PHE A 392 -70.98 -17.51 -58.20
CA PHE A 392 -71.01 -18.94 -57.96
C PHE A 392 -69.63 -19.50 -58.31
N VAL A 393 -68.94 -20.02 -57.31
CA VAL A 393 -67.65 -20.68 -57.54
C VAL A 393 -67.86 -22.18 -57.40
N TYR A 394 -67.48 -22.93 -58.42
CA TYR A 394 -67.42 -24.38 -58.40
C TYR A 394 -65.97 -24.83 -58.47
N SER A 395 -65.61 -25.86 -57.71
CA SER A 395 -64.37 -26.60 -57.93
C SER A 395 -64.69 -28.08 -57.93
N ASP A 396 -64.50 -28.76 -59.06
CA ASP A 396 -64.17 -30.18 -59.02
C ASP A 396 -62.71 -30.35 -58.56
N LYS A 397 -62.24 -31.60 -58.51
CA LYS A 397 -60.88 -31.96 -58.12
C LYS A 397 -59.78 -31.21 -58.91
N ASP A 398 -60.09 -30.60 -60.04
CA ASP A 398 -59.13 -30.01 -60.96
C ASP A 398 -59.35 -28.49 -61.20
N MET A 399 -60.21 -27.83 -60.43
CA MET A 399 -60.46 -26.36 -60.45
C MET A 399 -60.66 -25.77 -61.86
N GLN A 400 -61.71 -26.21 -62.57
CA GLN A 400 -61.88 -25.84 -63.99
C GLN A 400 -63.00 -24.83 -64.31
N PHE A 401 -63.78 -24.30 -63.36
CA PHE A 401 -64.91 -23.41 -63.72
C PHE A 401 -65.36 -22.41 -62.64
N ALA A 402 -65.41 -21.12 -62.99
CA ALA A 402 -66.04 -20.07 -62.16
C ALA A 402 -67.00 -19.23 -63.00
N ALA A 403 -68.23 -19.01 -62.50
CA ALA A 403 -69.25 -18.21 -63.18
C ALA A 403 -69.94 -17.22 -62.23
N ARG A 404 -70.17 -15.99 -62.71
CA ARG A 404 -70.87 -14.94 -61.97
C ARG A 404 -72.20 -14.58 -62.61
N ARG A 405 -73.12 -14.10 -61.79
CA ARG A 405 -74.39 -13.50 -62.22
C ARG A 405 -74.70 -12.28 -61.34
N MET A 406 -75.30 -11.24 -61.93
CA MET A 406 -75.64 -10.02 -61.22
C MET A 406 -77.15 -9.83 -61.22
N THR A 407 -77.74 -9.46 -60.08
CA THR A 407 -79.14 -9.03 -59.99
C THR A 407 -79.19 -7.53 -59.80
N LEU A 408 -79.66 -6.82 -60.83
CA LEU A 408 -79.82 -5.37 -60.82
C LEU A 408 -80.91 -4.94 -59.82
N LYS A 409 -80.87 -3.66 -59.39
CA LYS A 409 -81.78 -3.07 -58.40
C LYS A 409 -83.27 -3.14 -58.77
N ASP A 410 -83.57 -3.25 -60.06
CA ASP A 410 -84.93 -3.39 -60.61
C ASP A 410 -85.42 -4.85 -60.63
N GLY A 411 -84.63 -5.80 -60.11
CA GLY A 411 -84.91 -7.23 -60.14
C GLY A 411 -84.52 -7.92 -61.45
N THR A 412 -83.97 -7.18 -62.43
CA THR A 412 -83.48 -7.73 -63.68
C THR A 412 -82.21 -8.53 -63.42
N ILE A 413 -82.16 -9.76 -63.94
CA ILE A 413 -81.02 -10.64 -63.71
C ILE A 413 -80.14 -10.74 -64.95
N SER A 414 -78.84 -10.52 -64.79
CA SER A 414 -77.88 -10.57 -65.90
C SER A 414 -77.74 -11.99 -66.47
N PRO A 415 -77.24 -12.11 -67.71
CA PRO A 415 -76.66 -13.35 -68.21
C PRO A 415 -75.50 -13.82 -67.32
N TRP A 416 -75.16 -15.10 -67.41
CA TRP A 416 -73.97 -15.67 -66.78
C TRP A 416 -72.70 -15.16 -67.47
N ILE A 417 -71.68 -14.83 -66.67
CA ILE A 417 -70.33 -14.45 -67.14
C ILE A 417 -69.33 -15.46 -66.56
N GLU A 418 -68.48 -16.05 -67.39
CA GLU A 418 -67.43 -16.98 -66.97
C GLU A 418 -66.12 -16.21 -66.69
N GLU A 419 -65.42 -16.49 -65.57
CA GLU A 419 -64.35 -15.59 -65.08
C GLU A 419 -62.90 -16.15 -65.02
N MET A 420 -62.60 -17.47 -65.10
CA MET A 420 -61.20 -17.94 -64.97
C MET A 420 -60.79 -19.19 -65.79
N ARG A 421 -59.49 -19.22 -66.21
CA ARG A 421 -58.67 -20.37 -66.67
C ARG A 421 -57.24 -20.31 -66.09
N ALA A 422 -56.53 -21.45 -66.07
CA ALA A 422 -55.32 -21.79 -65.32
C ALA A 422 -54.00 -20.99 -65.57
N GLU A 423 -54.00 -19.90 -66.35
CA GLU A 423 -52.78 -19.38 -66.97
C GLU A 423 -52.06 -18.22 -66.21
N ASN A 424 -52.46 -17.85 -64.98
CA ASN A 424 -52.05 -16.58 -64.33
C ASN A 424 -51.45 -16.64 -62.89
N TYR A 425 -50.31 -17.31 -62.61
CA TYR A 425 -49.69 -17.37 -61.25
C TYR A 425 -48.23 -16.85 -61.10
N VAL A 426 -47.83 -16.55 -59.85
CA VAL A 426 -46.60 -15.87 -59.35
C VAL A 426 -45.30 -16.71 -59.40
N ASN A 427 -44.17 -16.04 -59.68
CA ASN A 427 -42.86 -16.61 -60.02
C ASN A 427 -41.97 -16.95 -58.80
N THR A 428 -41.43 -18.18 -58.77
CA THR A 428 -40.57 -18.72 -57.70
C THR A 428 -39.06 -18.61 -57.99
N THR A 429 -38.64 -18.00 -59.09
CA THR A 429 -37.24 -18.04 -59.56
C THR A 429 -36.47 -16.73 -59.48
N GLU A 430 -37.09 -15.61 -59.10
CA GLU A 430 -36.38 -14.33 -58.94
C GLU A 430 -36.58 -13.68 -57.56
N PRO A 431 -35.56 -12.97 -57.03
CA PRO A 431 -35.65 -12.32 -55.73
C PRO A 431 -36.71 -11.21 -55.67
N GLN A 432 -37.39 -11.13 -54.52
CA GLN A 432 -38.44 -10.16 -54.23
C GLN A 432 -38.19 -9.54 -52.85
N GLU A 433 -38.51 -8.25 -52.66
CA GLU A 433 -38.32 -7.55 -51.38
C GLU A 433 -39.58 -7.65 -50.50
N ILE A 434 -39.43 -8.04 -49.22
CA ILE A 434 -40.55 -8.29 -48.29
C ILE A 434 -40.20 -7.74 -46.89
N LYS A 435 -41.12 -6.99 -46.25
CA LYS A 435 -40.95 -6.43 -44.88
C LYS A 435 -41.56 -7.33 -43.77
N GLY A 436 -40.89 -7.50 -42.62
CA GLY A 436 -41.40 -8.18 -41.41
C GLY A 436 -40.34 -8.86 -40.51
N ARG A 437 -40.73 -9.37 -39.32
CA ARG A 437 -39.88 -10.21 -38.44
C ARG A 437 -39.72 -11.60 -39.06
N LYS A 438 -38.48 -12.02 -39.35
CA LYS A 438 -38.18 -13.31 -39.99
C LYS A 438 -37.69 -14.32 -38.94
N ASN A 439 -38.42 -15.43 -38.79
CA ASN A 439 -37.92 -16.61 -38.10
C ASN A 439 -37.18 -17.46 -39.13
N PHE A 440 -35.87 -17.57 -39.00
CA PHE A 440 -35.08 -18.41 -39.90
C PHE A 440 -35.18 -19.87 -39.45
N HIS A 441 -35.66 -20.74 -40.32
CA HIS A 441 -35.62 -22.20 -40.10
C HIS A 441 -34.20 -22.78 -40.30
N GLU A 442 -33.34 -22.03 -40.99
CA GLU A 442 -31.95 -22.38 -41.29
C GLU A 442 -30.98 -21.30 -40.81
N ARG A 443 -29.73 -21.69 -40.54
CA ARG A 443 -28.74 -20.81 -39.93
C ARG A 443 -28.34 -19.68 -40.91
N PRO A 444 -28.42 -18.40 -40.51
CA PRO A 444 -28.02 -17.31 -41.38
C PRO A 444 -26.51 -17.35 -41.67
N LEU A 445 -26.16 -17.04 -42.91
CA LEU A 445 -24.78 -16.95 -43.39
C LEU A 445 -24.34 -15.48 -43.49
N HIS A 446 -23.07 -15.22 -43.19
CA HIS A 446 -22.40 -13.96 -43.49
C HIS A 446 -21.22 -14.24 -44.45
N ASN A 447 -21.32 -13.75 -45.69
CA ASN A 447 -20.35 -14.01 -46.76
C ASN A 447 -20.01 -15.52 -46.88
N GLY A 448 -21.06 -16.36 -46.90
CA GLY A 448 -20.93 -17.81 -47.01
C GLY A 448 -20.59 -18.57 -45.72
N ASN A 449 -20.23 -17.88 -44.63
CA ASN A 449 -19.87 -18.51 -43.35
C ASN A 449 -21.05 -18.50 -42.36
N SER A 450 -21.26 -19.59 -41.63
CA SER A 450 -22.33 -19.68 -40.63
C SER A 450 -22.02 -18.87 -39.36
N LEU A 451 -23.00 -18.14 -38.82
CA LEU A 451 -22.87 -17.43 -37.54
C LEU A 451 -22.72 -18.40 -36.36
N ALA A 452 -21.67 -18.35 -35.55
CA ALA A 452 -21.38 -19.34 -34.49
C ALA A 452 -22.59 -19.67 -33.58
N GLN A 453 -22.95 -20.96 -33.46
CA GLN A 453 -24.03 -21.45 -32.58
C GLN A 453 -23.50 -21.90 -31.21
N GLU A 454 -22.38 -22.63 -31.19
CA GLU A 454 -21.70 -23.00 -29.96
C GLU A 454 -20.70 -21.89 -29.59
N THR A 455 -20.98 -21.15 -28.53
CA THR A 455 -20.15 -20.01 -28.13
C THR A 455 -18.86 -20.49 -27.48
N PHE A 456 -17.75 -20.50 -28.22
CA PHE A 456 -16.45 -20.44 -27.56
C PHE A 456 -16.34 -19.07 -26.89
N GLY A 457 -16.01 -19.05 -25.60
CA GLY A 457 -15.87 -17.82 -24.83
C GLY A 457 -14.92 -18.01 -23.65
N ILE A 458 -13.91 -17.16 -23.58
CA ILE A 458 -12.87 -17.18 -22.54
C ILE A 458 -12.61 -15.76 -22.04
N THR A 459 -12.49 -15.61 -20.73
CA THR A 459 -12.08 -14.36 -20.09
C THR A 459 -10.64 -14.48 -19.62
N LEU A 460 -9.80 -13.54 -20.03
CA LEU A 460 -8.45 -13.33 -19.51
C LEU A 460 -8.49 -12.21 -18.46
N ASN A 461 -7.70 -12.35 -17.40
CA ASN A 461 -7.58 -11.37 -16.31
C ASN A 461 -6.12 -11.16 -15.88
N GLY A 462 -5.78 -10.00 -15.34
CA GLY A 462 -4.46 -9.67 -14.80
C GLY A 462 -3.46 -9.16 -15.85
N GLY A 463 -3.95 -8.57 -16.95
CA GLY A 463 -3.09 -7.96 -17.97
C GLY A 463 -2.67 -6.52 -17.66
N GLN A 464 -3.09 -5.97 -16.52
CA GLN A 464 -2.69 -4.64 -16.07
C GLN A 464 -1.25 -4.64 -15.53
N LEU A 465 -0.46 -3.67 -15.97
CA LEU A 465 0.89 -3.39 -15.50
C LEU A 465 0.84 -2.52 -14.25
N ALA A 466 1.64 -2.90 -13.24
CA ALA A 466 1.88 -2.16 -12.02
C ALA A 466 3.36 -2.28 -11.62
N GLY A 467 3.96 -1.18 -11.16
CA GLY A 467 5.36 -1.15 -10.71
C GLY A 467 6.42 -1.21 -11.82
N VAL A 468 6.03 -1.06 -13.10
CA VAL A 468 6.91 -1.20 -14.27
C VAL A 468 6.87 0.03 -15.17
N PRO A 469 7.94 0.32 -15.94
CA PRO A 469 7.97 1.47 -16.84
C PRO A 469 6.96 1.33 -17.99
N VAL A 470 6.40 2.47 -18.40
CA VAL A 470 5.57 2.58 -19.60
C VAL A 470 6.03 3.79 -20.40
N SER A 471 6.18 3.56 -21.69
CA SER A 471 6.47 4.56 -22.73
C SER A 471 5.81 4.16 -24.04
N ASN A 472 5.90 5.01 -25.07
CA ASN A 472 5.40 4.67 -26.39
C ASN A 472 5.99 3.34 -26.90
N GLY A 473 5.14 2.46 -27.42
CA GLY A 473 5.56 1.15 -27.93
C GLY A 473 5.68 0.06 -26.86
N THR A 474 5.36 0.34 -25.59
CA THR A 474 5.37 -0.68 -24.53
C THR A 474 4.39 -1.81 -24.87
N VAL A 475 4.90 -3.04 -24.92
CA VAL A 475 4.07 -4.24 -25.13
C VAL A 475 3.38 -4.61 -23.81
N LEU A 476 2.05 -4.71 -23.88
CA LEU A 476 1.15 -4.94 -22.75
C LEU A 476 0.85 -6.43 -22.60
N ASN A 477 0.42 -6.81 -21.40
CA ASN A 477 0.05 -8.18 -21.07
C ASN A 477 -1.43 -8.43 -21.45
N TRP A 478 -1.72 -9.63 -21.95
CA TRP A 478 -3.10 -10.12 -22.15
C TRP A 478 -3.75 -10.60 -20.84
N GLY A 479 -2.94 -10.92 -19.82
CA GLY A 479 -3.38 -11.61 -18.63
C GLY A 479 -3.39 -13.13 -18.80
N ARG A 480 -4.05 -13.84 -17.88
CA ARG A 480 -4.18 -15.30 -17.87
C ARG A 480 -5.65 -15.72 -17.91
N PRO A 481 -5.97 -16.90 -18.46
CA PRO A 481 -7.32 -17.45 -18.39
C PRO A 481 -7.88 -17.44 -16.97
N TYR A 482 -9.07 -16.86 -16.82
CA TYR A 482 -9.76 -16.68 -15.55
C TYR A 482 -11.12 -17.38 -15.52
N ALA A 483 -11.90 -17.29 -16.61
CA ALA A 483 -13.21 -17.91 -16.72
C ALA A 483 -13.49 -18.38 -18.15
N TYR A 484 -14.42 -19.32 -18.28
CA TYR A 484 -14.83 -19.94 -19.54
C TYR A 484 -16.36 -20.04 -19.58
N ASP A 485 -16.96 -19.78 -20.74
CA ASP A 485 -18.43 -19.78 -20.87
C ASP A 485 -19.04 -21.18 -20.78
N ASN A 486 -18.28 -22.21 -21.14
CA ASN A 486 -18.71 -23.61 -21.15
C ASN A 486 -17.52 -24.59 -21.15
N ASN A 487 -17.81 -25.88 -21.05
CA ASN A 487 -16.78 -26.93 -21.03
C ASN A 487 -15.95 -26.99 -22.32
N ARG A 488 -16.53 -26.68 -23.50
CA ARG A 488 -15.78 -26.59 -24.77
C ARG A 488 -14.68 -25.52 -24.67
N SER A 489 -14.99 -24.39 -24.04
CA SER A 489 -14.09 -23.24 -23.94
C SER A 489 -12.87 -23.50 -23.05
N LYS A 490 -12.95 -24.44 -22.09
CA LYS A 490 -11.82 -24.84 -21.24
C LYS A 490 -10.64 -25.42 -22.02
N ASN A 491 -10.92 -26.10 -23.12
CA ASN A 491 -9.88 -26.73 -23.94
C ASN A 491 -9.16 -25.75 -24.87
N ASN A 492 -9.65 -24.50 -24.98
CA ASN A 492 -9.15 -23.43 -25.85
C ASN A 492 -8.30 -23.90 -27.05
N ASN A 493 -8.95 -24.15 -28.17
CA ASN A 493 -8.28 -24.53 -29.42
C ASN A 493 -8.14 -23.36 -30.42
N PHE A 494 -8.27 -22.12 -29.96
CA PHE A 494 -8.19 -20.93 -30.82
C PHE A 494 -6.87 -20.21 -30.69
N PHE A 495 -6.29 -20.15 -29.48
CA PHE A 495 -5.03 -19.45 -29.26
C PHE A 495 -4.23 -20.00 -28.08
N SER A 496 -2.93 -19.75 -28.08
CA SER A 496 -2.04 -19.93 -26.92
C SER A 496 -1.48 -18.58 -26.46
N LEU A 497 -1.05 -18.50 -25.20
CA LEU A 497 -0.39 -17.32 -24.64
C LEU A 497 1.08 -17.63 -24.35
N SER A 498 1.97 -16.69 -24.65
CA SER A 498 3.36 -16.76 -24.21
C SER A 498 3.47 -16.73 -22.68
N GLU A 499 4.59 -17.22 -22.16
CA GLU A 499 4.83 -17.30 -20.71
C GLU A 499 4.77 -15.93 -20.02
N ASP A 500 5.28 -14.90 -20.70
CA ASP A 500 5.22 -13.49 -20.28
C ASP A 500 3.84 -12.83 -20.52
N THR A 501 2.89 -13.57 -21.10
CA THR A 501 1.52 -13.15 -21.44
C THR A 501 1.42 -12.01 -22.47
N LYS A 502 2.51 -11.64 -23.15
CA LYS A 502 2.54 -10.50 -24.08
C LYS A 502 2.10 -10.86 -25.50
N THR A 503 2.20 -12.12 -25.88
CA THR A 503 1.84 -12.59 -27.22
C THR A 503 0.76 -13.66 -27.15
N LEU A 504 -0.33 -13.42 -27.88
CA LEU A 504 -1.37 -14.40 -28.16
C LEU A 504 -1.09 -14.99 -29.55
N THR A 505 -0.89 -16.30 -29.66
CA THR A 505 -0.64 -16.98 -30.94
C THR A 505 -1.88 -17.73 -31.38
N ILE A 506 -2.39 -17.44 -32.58
CA ILE A 506 -3.59 -18.07 -33.14
C ILE A 506 -3.27 -19.49 -33.60
N LEU A 507 -4.10 -20.46 -33.23
CA LEU A 507 -3.87 -21.89 -33.48
C LEU A 507 -4.57 -22.41 -34.74
N LYS A 508 -5.60 -21.70 -35.23
CA LYS A 508 -6.37 -22.05 -36.43
C LYS A 508 -7.06 -20.81 -37.02
N ASP A 509 -7.43 -20.88 -38.29
CA ASP A 509 -8.21 -19.83 -38.95
C ASP A 509 -9.52 -19.61 -38.20
N CYS A 510 -9.80 -18.35 -37.85
CA CYS A 510 -10.94 -18.04 -36.99
C CYS A 510 -11.38 -16.58 -37.11
N THR A 511 -12.61 -16.30 -36.66
CA THR A 511 -13.07 -14.93 -36.41
C THR A 511 -13.36 -14.78 -34.92
N LEU A 512 -12.53 -14.00 -34.24
CA LEU A 512 -12.66 -13.75 -32.82
C LEU A 512 -13.12 -12.33 -32.55
N GLN A 513 -14.04 -12.20 -31.61
CA GLN A 513 -14.40 -10.94 -30.98
C GLN A 513 -13.66 -10.82 -29.65
N PHE A 514 -13.16 -9.62 -29.39
CA PHE A 514 -12.56 -9.18 -28.16
C PHE A 514 -13.44 -8.10 -27.55
N THR A 515 -13.62 -8.15 -26.24
CA THR A 515 -14.33 -7.13 -25.47
C THR A 515 -13.60 -6.94 -24.17
N GLY A 516 -13.19 -5.71 -23.86
CA GLY A 516 -12.37 -5.48 -22.68
C GLY A 516 -12.36 -4.03 -22.24
N LYS A 517 -11.52 -3.76 -21.25
CA LYS A 517 -11.29 -2.43 -20.68
C LYS A 517 -9.81 -2.10 -20.79
N PHE A 518 -9.50 -0.97 -21.41
CA PHE A 518 -8.16 -0.40 -21.44
C PHE A 518 -8.04 0.65 -20.34
N THR A 519 -7.12 0.43 -19.40
CA THR A 519 -6.83 1.37 -18.32
C THR A 519 -5.54 2.10 -18.60
N CYS A 520 -5.53 3.42 -18.43
CA CYS A 520 -4.32 4.23 -18.42
C CYS A 520 -4.34 5.21 -17.24
N GLN A 521 -3.31 5.14 -16.39
CA GLN A 521 -3.12 6.07 -15.29
C GLN A 521 -1.94 7.00 -15.57
N THR A 522 -2.21 8.32 -15.58
CA THR A 522 -1.21 9.37 -15.83
C THR A 522 -1.17 10.37 -14.67
N ASN A 523 -0.15 11.25 -14.67
CA ASN A 523 -0.23 12.50 -13.91
C ASN A 523 -1.13 13.51 -14.66
N ASN A 524 -1.46 14.64 -14.02
CA ASN A 524 -2.35 15.66 -14.59
C ASN A 524 -1.64 16.50 -15.65
N ALA A 525 -1.74 16.12 -16.93
CA ALA A 525 -1.27 16.92 -18.07
C ALA A 525 -1.94 16.49 -19.38
N SER A 526 -1.54 17.11 -20.50
CA SER A 526 -2.07 16.79 -21.82
C SER A 526 -1.40 15.55 -22.41
N TYR A 527 -2.14 14.45 -22.51
CA TYR A 527 -1.66 13.17 -23.03
C TYR A 527 -2.65 12.54 -24.00
N TYR A 528 -2.15 11.58 -24.77
CA TYR A 528 -2.96 10.56 -25.43
C TYR A 528 -2.48 9.18 -25.00
N ALA A 529 -3.42 8.23 -24.90
CA ALA A 529 -3.14 6.83 -24.68
C ALA A 529 -4.09 6.00 -25.54
N TYR A 530 -3.53 5.28 -26.51
CA TYR A 530 -4.26 4.34 -27.36
C TYR A 530 -3.78 2.92 -27.11
N LEU A 531 -4.72 1.98 -27.21
CA LEU A 531 -4.45 0.55 -27.23
C LEU A 531 -4.35 0.10 -28.69
N GLY A 532 -3.14 -0.22 -29.14
CA GLY A 532 -2.90 -0.85 -30.44
C GLY A 532 -2.99 -2.36 -30.34
N MET A 533 -3.72 -3.01 -31.25
CA MET A 533 -3.67 -4.46 -31.44
C MET A 533 -2.88 -4.76 -32.71
N ARG A 534 -1.69 -5.33 -32.54
CA ARG A 534 -0.76 -5.65 -33.64
C ARG A 534 -0.90 -7.11 -33.99
N VAL A 535 -1.04 -7.41 -35.28
CA VAL A 535 -0.98 -8.79 -35.80
C VAL A 535 0.31 -8.89 -36.60
N ASN A 536 1.19 -9.81 -36.21
CA ASN A 536 2.51 -9.98 -36.80
C ASN A 536 3.33 -8.68 -36.86
N GLY A 537 3.16 -7.81 -35.84
CA GLY A 537 3.82 -6.51 -35.76
C GLY A 537 3.21 -5.39 -36.62
N ALA A 538 2.22 -5.69 -37.46
CA ALA A 538 1.57 -4.70 -38.32
C ALA A 538 0.77 -3.68 -37.51
N SER A 539 0.99 -2.38 -37.81
CA SER A 539 0.48 -1.26 -37.02
C SER A 539 -0.91 -0.79 -37.45
N ASP A 540 -1.84 -1.73 -37.51
CA ASP A 540 -3.04 -1.54 -38.33
C ASP A 540 -4.26 -1.01 -37.55
N TRP A 541 -4.37 -1.27 -36.25
CA TRP A 541 -5.61 -1.01 -35.50
C TRP A 541 -5.38 -0.43 -34.12
N ARG A 542 -6.03 0.72 -33.86
CA ARG A 542 -6.29 1.25 -32.52
C ARG A 542 -7.66 0.75 -32.07
N VAL A 543 -7.70 -0.07 -31.04
CA VAL A 543 -8.94 -0.70 -30.54
C VAL A 543 -9.57 0.08 -29.38
N ALA A 544 -8.78 0.90 -28.68
CA ALA A 544 -9.24 1.79 -27.61
C ALA A 544 -8.39 3.06 -27.57
N GLY A 545 -8.92 4.14 -26.99
CA GLY A 545 -8.22 5.42 -26.98
C GLY A 545 -8.83 6.48 -26.09
N ILE A 546 -7.97 7.31 -25.50
CA ILE A 546 -8.35 8.59 -24.88
C ILE A 546 -7.25 9.63 -25.12
N ALA A 547 -7.65 10.89 -25.28
CA ALA A 547 -6.73 12.01 -25.44
C ALA A 547 -7.30 13.28 -24.81
N GLY A 548 -6.45 14.14 -24.26
CA GLY A 548 -6.83 15.40 -23.62
C GLY A 548 -6.03 15.67 -22.37
N THR A 549 -6.57 16.48 -21.46
CA THR A 549 -6.00 16.66 -20.11
C THR A 549 -6.40 15.45 -19.27
N LEU A 550 -5.52 14.45 -19.24
CA LEU A 550 -5.75 13.22 -18.48
C LEU A 550 -5.23 13.44 -17.06
N ASN A 551 -6.07 13.13 -16.07
CA ASN A 551 -5.66 13.05 -14.67
C ASN A 551 -6.01 11.66 -14.14
N TRP A 552 -5.20 11.15 -13.21
CA TRP A 552 -5.52 9.91 -12.48
C TRP A 552 -5.73 8.71 -13.42
N ARG A 553 -6.65 7.80 -13.08
CA ARG A 553 -6.99 6.56 -13.79
C ARG A 553 -8.13 6.80 -14.76
N ASN A 554 -7.91 6.47 -16.02
CA ASN A 554 -8.92 6.51 -17.08
C ASN A 554 -9.17 5.08 -17.59
N ASP A 555 -10.44 4.72 -17.75
CA ASP A 555 -10.87 3.39 -18.18
C ASP A 555 -11.74 3.51 -19.45
N VAL A 556 -11.29 2.93 -20.56
CA VAL A 556 -11.97 2.95 -21.86
C VAL A 556 -12.41 1.54 -22.23
N GLY A 557 -13.72 1.33 -22.38
CA GLY A 557 -14.25 0.09 -22.92
C GLY A 557 -13.90 -0.07 -24.40
N TRP A 558 -13.60 -1.29 -24.83
CA TRP A 558 -13.30 -1.58 -26.24
C TRP A 558 -13.91 -2.89 -26.71
N PHE A 559 -14.18 -2.92 -28.01
CA PHE A 559 -14.77 -4.04 -28.73
C PHE A 559 -14.13 -4.14 -30.12
N MET A 560 -13.77 -5.35 -30.54
CA MET A 560 -13.20 -5.60 -31.86
C MET A 560 -13.54 -7.01 -32.32
N ALA A 561 -14.01 -7.19 -33.57
CA ALA A 561 -14.14 -8.50 -34.20
C ALA A 561 -13.22 -8.57 -35.42
N ARG A 562 -12.36 -9.60 -35.48
CA ARG A 562 -11.34 -9.71 -36.53
C ARG A 562 -11.15 -11.17 -36.97
N LYS A 563 -10.86 -11.32 -38.26
CA LYS A 563 -10.41 -12.59 -38.87
C LYS A 563 -8.91 -12.76 -38.64
N PHE A 564 -8.50 -13.96 -38.25
CA PHE A 564 -7.11 -14.35 -38.06
C PHE A 564 -6.82 -15.63 -38.81
N ASN A 565 -5.57 -15.77 -39.24
CA ASN A 565 -5.06 -17.00 -39.81
C ASN A 565 -4.28 -17.78 -38.75
N ALA A 566 -4.18 -19.10 -38.93
CA ALA A 566 -3.35 -19.96 -38.10
C ALA A 566 -1.88 -19.46 -38.09
N GLY A 567 -1.29 -19.36 -36.90
CA GLY A 567 0.09 -18.88 -36.69
C GLY A 567 0.22 -17.37 -36.45
N ASP A 568 -0.83 -16.58 -36.64
CA ASP A 568 -0.80 -15.13 -36.37
C ASP A 568 -0.39 -14.85 -34.91
N ARG A 569 0.55 -13.92 -34.72
CA ARG A 569 1.02 -13.45 -33.42
C ARG A 569 0.39 -12.09 -33.10
N VAL A 570 -0.44 -12.06 -32.08
CA VAL A 570 -1.20 -10.87 -31.67
C VAL A 570 -0.61 -10.28 -30.39
N THR A 571 -0.21 -9.01 -30.45
CA THR A 571 0.31 -8.26 -29.30
C THR A 571 -0.52 -7.00 -29.05
N LEU A 572 -0.58 -6.59 -27.79
CA LEU A 572 -1.15 -5.32 -27.38
C LEU A 572 -0.03 -4.33 -27.13
N VAL A 573 -0.16 -3.12 -27.65
CA VAL A 573 0.89 -2.10 -27.58
C VAL A 573 0.29 -0.78 -27.11
N ALA A 574 0.95 -0.13 -26.15
CA ALA A 574 0.62 1.23 -25.75
C ALA A 574 1.16 2.22 -26.78
N GLU A 575 0.27 2.99 -27.40
CA GLU A 575 0.64 4.15 -28.23
C GLU A 575 0.34 5.41 -27.43
N THR A 576 1.37 6.09 -26.93
CA THR A 576 1.21 7.20 -25.98
C THR A 576 2.37 8.19 -26.04
N ASN A 577 2.11 9.46 -25.71
CA ASN A 577 3.15 10.44 -25.40
C ASN A 577 3.51 10.50 -23.90
N PHE A 578 2.86 9.69 -23.05
CA PHE A 578 3.18 9.57 -21.64
C PHE A 578 4.38 8.65 -21.43
N THR A 579 5.32 9.04 -20.57
CA THR A 579 6.50 8.23 -20.21
C THR A 579 6.71 8.28 -18.71
N THR A 580 6.89 7.12 -18.09
CA THR A 580 7.19 6.99 -16.65
C THR A 580 8.05 5.76 -16.38
N SER A 581 8.84 5.82 -15.30
CA SER A 581 9.63 4.68 -14.80
C SER A 581 8.75 3.64 -14.08
N SER A 582 7.55 4.01 -13.66
CA SER A 582 6.60 3.12 -13.00
C SER A 582 5.16 3.61 -13.19
N VAL A 583 4.24 2.69 -13.52
CA VAL A 583 2.78 2.93 -13.51
C VAL A 583 2.13 2.15 -12.37
N ASN A 584 1.00 2.66 -11.87
CA ASN A 584 0.17 1.92 -10.91
C ASN A 584 -0.89 1.05 -11.59
N ALA A 585 -1.40 1.50 -12.74
CA ALA A 585 -2.45 0.82 -13.50
C ALA A 585 -2.36 1.21 -14.98
N TRP A 586 -1.80 0.33 -15.82
CA TRP A 586 -1.78 0.53 -17.27
C TRP A 586 -1.93 -0.78 -18.04
N GLY A 587 -2.83 -0.85 -19.02
CA GLY A 587 -3.01 -2.03 -19.87
C GLY A 587 -4.44 -2.56 -19.86
N VAL A 588 -4.61 -3.86 -20.10
CA VAL A 588 -5.93 -4.49 -20.17
C VAL A 588 -6.14 -5.39 -18.95
N ASP A 589 -7.04 -4.99 -18.05
CA ASP A 589 -7.26 -5.70 -16.80
C ASP A 589 -8.07 -6.99 -17.03
N GLN A 590 -9.15 -6.88 -17.81
CA GLN A 590 -10.03 -7.99 -18.18
C GLN A 590 -10.37 -7.92 -19.67
N VAL A 591 -10.20 -9.05 -20.38
CA VAL A 591 -10.56 -9.21 -21.79
C VAL A 591 -11.34 -10.49 -21.99
N TYR A 592 -12.55 -10.38 -22.51
CA TYR A 592 -13.37 -11.49 -22.97
C TYR A 592 -13.17 -11.70 -24.47
N ILE A 593 -12.94 -12.96 -24.86
CA ILE A 593 -12.68 -13.37 -26.24
C ILE A 593 -13.70 -14.44 -26.62
N LYS A 594 -14.39 -14.27 -27.74
CA LYS A 594 -15.36 -15.26 -28.23
C LYS A 594 -15.29 -15.49 -29.74
N GLU A 595 -15.73 -16.66 -30.18
CA GLU A 595 -15.92 -16.99 -31.60
C GLU A 595 -17.22 -16.34 -32.13
N VAL A 596 -17.18 -15.78 -33.34
CA VAL A 596 -18.34 -15.10 -33.95
C VAL A 596 -18.81 -15.77 -35.23
N LEU A 597 -17.87 -16.27 -36.05
CA LEU A 597 -18.15 -17.04 -37.26
C LEU A 597 -17.49 -18.40 -37.11
N THR A 598 -18.24 -19.45 -37.40
CA THR A 598 -17.64 -20.79 -37.57
C THR A 598 -17.07 -20.86 -38.98
N ALA A 599 -15.76 -21.12 -39.06
CA ALA A 599 -15.06 -21.40 -40.31
C ALA A 599 -15.56 -22.70 -40.95
#